data_AF-A0A954YEQ6-F1
#
_entry.id   AF-A0A954YEQ6-F1
#
_cell.length_a   1.000
_cell.length_b   1.000
_cell.length_c   1.000
_cell.angle_alpha   90.00
_cell.angle_beta   90.00
_cell.angle_gamma   90.00
#
_symmetry.space_group_name_H-M   'P 1'
#
loop_
_entity.id
_entity.type
_entity.pdbx_description
1 polymer ?
#
loop_
_entity_poly.entity_id
_entity_poly.type
_entity_poly.pdbx_seq_one_letter_code
_entity_poly.pdbx_strand_id
1 'polypeptide(L)'
;MGLNLTVAVLVLAMTFMHSIWGLFSGLMHVFCAIIAMAVAFGFSEAIGASLVKQLGTSPGYTEATVMILLFFGVMLGLRLAADMLVRGNVKIPPTVDWIGGAVCGFIGAEITVGVLLVSIFLLPLGGNVLGFQRYTRNESQTNADHTFMPEFQRAGVWFMPDAFVSGLFSILSDGSLASGTRFSEVYPDYPEWLYFTGNTVQANSTPAPYRDKRADGYRKGISVTKWWEESQLVDDAVYRRDVPDEKKRQPPLSPQEFTATAGNKLIGVRVDLRDDSADRDRGNSVHLFRPTMIRIVGDEDGRPAQYPARAVRAAFSDGG
;
A
#
# COMPACT_ATOMS: atom_id res chain seq x y z
N MET A 1 13.96 12.83 -0.30
CA MET A 1 13.76 14.19 0.26
C MET A 1 12.73 15.01 -0.52
N GLY A 2 12.70 14.95 -1.86
CA GLY A 2 11.76 15.73 -2.67
C GLY A 2 10.28 15.51 -2.30
N LEU A 3 9.83 14.24 -2.21
CA LEU A 3 8.44 13.93 -1.85
C LEU A 3 8.03 14.54 -0.50
N ASN A 4 8.86 14.42 0.52
CA ASN A 4 8.57 14.94 1.86
C ASN A 4 8.34 16.46 1.84
N LEU A 5 9.18 17.20 1.11
CA LEU A 5 9.03 18.64 0.97
C LEU A 5 7.73 18.99 0.23
N THR A 6 7.44 18.30 -0.88
CA THR A 6 6.20 18.50 -1.63
C THR A 6 4.97 18.25 -0.77
N VAL A 7 4.96 17.16 -0.01
CA VAL A 7 3.85 16.80 0.90
C VAL A 7 3.67 17.86 1.98
N ALA A 8 4.75 18.28 2.63
CA ALA A 8 4.68 19.32 3.66
C ALA A 8 4.15 20.66 3.11
N VAL A 9 4.61 21.07 1.92
CA VAL A 9 4.12 22.30 1.28
C VAL A 9 2.63 22.19 0.94
N LEU A 10 2.18 21.04 0.41
CA LEU A 10 0.77 20.82 0.11
C LEU A 10 -0.10 20.87 1.36
N VAL A 11 0.29 20.16 2.42
CA VAL A 11 -0.46 20.15 3.70
C VAL A 11 -0.53 21.55 4.30
N LEU A 12 0.59 22.26 4.38
CA LEU A 12 0.64 23.61 4.96
C LEU A 12 -0.12 24.63 4.11
N ALA A 13 -0.03 24.55 2.77
CA ALA A 13 -0.77 25.44 1.88
C ALA A 13 -2.29 25.23 2.01
N MET A 14 -2.75 23.98 2.03
CA MET A 14 -4.17 23.67 2.22
C MET A 14 -4.66 24.10 3.61
N THR A 15 -3.88 23.86 4.66
CA THR A 15 -4.17 24.30 6.03
C THR A 15 -4.30 25.81 6.11
N PHE A 16 -3.36 26.55 5.52
CA PHE A 16 -3.37 28.00 5.49
C PHE A 16 -4.60 28.55 4.74
N MET A 17 -4.92 28.01 3.56
CA MET A 17 -6.09 28.44 2.78
C MET A 17 -7.40 28.26 3.56
N HIS A 18 -7.56 27.13 4.26
CA HIS A 18 -8.76 26.88 5.07
C HIS A 18 -8.83 27.75 6.33
N SER A 19 -7.68 28.17 6.89
CA SER A 19 -7.67 29.12 8.01
C SER A 19 -8.29 30.48 7.64
N ILE A 20 -8.24 30.86 6.37
CA ILE A 20 -8.83 32.12 5.86
C ILE A 20 -10.35 31.99 5.66
N TRP A 21 -10.83 30.78 5.33
CA TRP A 21 -12.25 30.53 5.05
C TRP A 21 -13.12 30.34 6.32
N GLY A 22 -12.48 30.18 7.48
CA GLY A 22 -13.15 30.05 8.78
C GLY A 22 -13.48 28.60 9.17
N LEU A 23 -13.81 28.43 10.44
CA LEU A 23 -14.04 27.15 11.10
C LEU A 23 -15.23 26.40 10.50
N PHE A 24 -16.35 27.08 10.28
CA PHE A 24 -17.56 26.43 9.80
C PHE A 24 -17.38 25.83 8.39
N SER A 25 -16.76 26.58 7.48
CA SER A 25 -16.46 26.10 6.13
C SER A 25 -15.44 24.95 6.15
N GLY A 26 -14.41 25.06 6.99
CA GLY A 26 -13.40 24.01 7.17
C GLY A 26 -14.00 22.72 7.74
N LEU A 27 -14.87 22.80 8.74
CA LEU A 27 -15.55 21.66 9.33
C LEU A 27 -16.41 20.92 8.30
N MET A 28 -17.19 21.65 7.51
CA MET A 28 -17.97 21.07 6.41
C MET A 28 -17.07 20.38 5.38
N HIS A 29 -15.92 20.97 5.03
CA HIS A 29 -14.97 20.35 4.12
C HIS A 29 -14.40 19.04 4.69
N VAL A 30 -14.05 19.00 5.98
CA VAL A 30 -13.57 17.76 6.64
C VAL A 30 -14.62 16.64 6.55
N PHE A 31 -15.89 16.93 6.84
CA PHE A 31 -16.96 15.93 6.70
C PHE A 31 -17.10 15.42 5.27
N CYS A 32 -17.08 16.32 4.28
CA CYS A 32 -17.09 15.93 2.87
C CYS A 32 -15.87 15.05 2.50
N ALA A 33 -14.67 15.40 3.00
CA ALA A 33 -13.45 14.65 2.74
C ALA A 33 -13.49 13.25 3.36
N ILE A 34 -14.01 13.10 4.59
CA ILE A 34 -14.19 11.80 5.25
C ILE A 34 -15.13 10.90 4.45
N ILE A 35 -16.28 11.42 4.00
CA ILE A 35 -17.24 10.65 3.20
C ILE A 35 -16.64 10.30 1.84
N ALA A 36 -15.98 11.25 1.17
CA ALA A 36 -15.34 11.00 -0.12
C ALA A 36 -14.21 9.96 -0.03
N MET A 37 -13.39 10.02 1.03
CA MET A 37 -12.38 9.01 1.34
C MET A 37 -13.04 7.63 1.53
N ALA A 38 -14.09 7.53 2.34
CA ALA A 38 -14.78 6.26 2.57
C ALA A 38 -15.34 5.65 1.27
N VAL A 39 -15.91 6.48 0.39
CA VAL A 39 -16.38 6.02 -0.93
C VAL A 39 -15.21 5.62 -1.83
N ALA A 40 -14.12 6.38 -1.85
CA ALA A 40 -12.95 6.05 -2.65
C ALA A 40 -12.35 4.70 -2.26
N PHE A 41 -12.06 4.48 -0.97
CA PHE A 41 -11.52 3.21 -0.48
C PHE A 41 -12.51 2.04 -0.60
N GLY A 42 -13.81 2.28 -0.40
CA GLY A 42 -14.82 1.21 -0.45
C GLY A 42 -15.13 0.73 -1.86
N PHE A 43 -14.98 1.57 -2.88
CA PHE A 43 -15.43 1.27 -4.25
C PHE A 43 -14.30 1.23 -5.30
N SER A 44 -13.08 1.69 -4.99
CA SER A 44 -11.98 1.77 -5.96
C SER A 44 -11.66 0.42 -6.59
N GLU A 45 -11.54 -0.63 -5.78
CA GLU A 45 -11.20 -1.98 -6.25
C GLU A 45 -12.32 -2.58 -7.12
N ALA A 46 -13.58 -2.49 -6.67
CA ALA A 46 -14.73 -3.04 -7.39
C ALA A 46 -14.96 -2.34 -8.74
N ILE A 47 -14.86 -1.01 -8.76
CA ILE A 47 -14.99 -0.21 -9.99
C ILE A 47 -13.77 -0.41 -10.89
N GLY A 48 -12.56 -0.43 -10.32
CA GLY A 48 -11.32 -0.67 -11.05
C GLY A 48 -11.32 -2.03 -11.74
N ALA A 49 -11.67 -3.10 -11.02
CA ALA A 49 -11.76 -4.45 -11.58
C ALA A 49 -12.82 -4.57 -12.69
N SER A 50 -13.93 -3.85 -12.56
CA SER A 50 -14.97 -3.79 -13.59
C SER A 50 -14.49 -3.04 -14.84
N LEU A 51 -13.75 -1.95 -14.64
CA LEU A 51 -13.21 -1.12 -15.73
C LEU A 51 -12.10 -1.84 -16.50
N VAL A 52 -11.18 -2.53 -15.80
CA VAL A 52 -10.15 -3.39 -16.40
C VAL A 52 -10.81 -4.47 -17.28
N LYS A 53 -11.86 -5.12 -16.78
CA LYS A 53 -12.58 -6.16 -17.53
C LYS A 53 -13.24 -5.63 -18.81
N GLN A 54 -13.75 -4.39 -18.79
CA GLN A 54 -14.47 -3.80 -19.91
C GLN A 54 -13.54 -3.14 -20.93
N LEU A 55 -12.53 -2.41 -20.48
CA LEU A 55 -11.64 -1.61 -21.33
C LEU A 55 -10.32 -2.31 -21.66
N GLY A 56 -9.95 -3.37 -20.95
CA GLY A 56 -8.67 -4.06 -21.13
C GLY A 56 -7.46 -3.19 -20.76
N THR A 57 -7.66 -2.18 -19.91
CA THR A 57 -6.60 -1.29 -19.42
C THR A 57 -5.67 -2.02 -18.46
N SER A 58 -4.42 -1.53 -18.34
CA SER A 58 -3.48 -2.09 -17.37
C SER A 58 -4.05 -1.96 -15.94
N PRO A 59 -4.09 -3.06 -15.16
CA PRO A 59 -4.68 -3.04 -13.82
C PRO A 59 -4.04 -2.01 -12.89
N GLY A 60 -2.71 -1.90 -12.89
CA GLY A 60 -1.97 -1.03 -11.97
C GLY A 60 -2.27 0.46 -12.12
N TYR A 61 -2.55 0.93 -13.35
CA TYR A 61 -2.91 2.34 -13.58
C TYR A 61 -4.40 2.60 -13.32
N THR A 62 -5.23 1.60 -13.61
CA THR A 62 -6.68 1.72 -13.49
C THR A 62 -7.10 1.96 -12.04
N GLU A 63 -6.54 1.19 -11.11
CA GLU A 63 -6.90 1.29 -9.69
C GLU A 63 -6.56 2.66 -9.09
N ALA A 64 -5.32 3.12 -9.29
CA ALA A 64 -4.88 4.44 -8.86
C ALA A 64 -5.74 5.57 -9.44
N THR A 65 -6.06 5.49 -10.74
CA THR A 65 -6.87 6.50 -11.42
C THR A 65 -8.31 6.52 -10.89
N VAL A 66 -8.92 5.36 -10.69
CA VAL A 66 -10.27 5.24 -10.13
C VAL A 66 -10.32 5.78 -8.70
N MET A 67 -9.31 5.48 -7.86
CA MET A 67 -9.21 6.02 -6.50
C MET A 67 -9.23 7.56 -6.50
N ILE A 68 -8.39 8.20 -7.32
CA ILE A 68 -8.33 9.67 -7.45
C ILE A 68 -9.66 10.23 -7.95
N LEU A 69 -10.21 9.66 -9.03
CA LEU A 69 -11.45 10.16 -9.64
C LEU A 69 -12.65 10.03 -8.71
N LEU A 70 -12.76 8.92 -7.97
CA LEU A 70 -13.81 8.73 -6.97
C LEU A 70 -13.67 9.74 -5.85
N PHE A 71 -12.46 9.90 -5.29
CA PHE A 71 -12.24 10.84 -4.19
C PHE A 71 -12.57 12.28 -4.60
N PHE A 72 -11.93 12.80 -5.66
CA PHE A 72 -12.15 14.20 -6.06
C PHE A 72 -13.55 14.43 -6.63
N GLY A 73 -14.10 13.46 -7.36
CA GLY A 73 -15.46 13.56 -7.91
C GLY A 73 -16.52 13.61 -6.80
N VAL A 74 -16.44 12.70 -5.83
CA VAL A 74 -17.37 12.67 -4.68
C VAL A 74 -17.16 13.88 -3.78
N MET A 75 -15.91 14.25 -3.49
CA MET A 75 -15.60 15.43 -2.67
C MET A 75 -16.14 16.71 -3.31
N LEU A 76 -15.94 16.90 -4.62
CA LEU A 76 -16.47 18.06 -5.34
C LEU A 76 -18.00 18.06 -5.33
N GLY A 77 -18.65 16.92 -5.62
CA GLY A 77 -20.10 16.80 -5.60
C GLY A 77 -20.70 17.11 -4.23
N LEU A 78 -20.14 16.53 -3.16
CA LEU A 78 -20.56 16.79 -1.79
C LEU A 78 -20.33 18.24 -1.39
N ARG A 79 -19.22 18.85 -1.84
CA ARG A 79 -18.93 20.24 -1.51
C ARG A 79 -19.91 21.19 -2.19
N LEU A 80 -20.17 21.02 -3.48
CA LEU A 80 -21.18 21.80 -4.21
C LEU A 80 -22.56 21.65 -3.57
N ALA A 81 -22.94 20.43 -3.18
CA ALA A 81 -24.19 20.18 -2.48
C ALA A 81 -24.24 20.91 -1.12
N ALA A 82 -23.16 20.86 -0.34
CA ALA A 82 -23.07 21.57 0.94
C ALA A 82 -23.19 23.08 0.78
N ASP A 83 -22.50 23.67 -0.21
CA ASP A 83 -22.56 25.11 -0.48
C ASP A 83 -23.97 25.55 -0.95
N MET A 84 -24.71 24.69 -1.67
CA MET A 84 -26.10 24.97 -2.07
C MET A 84 -27.11 24.85 -0.92
N LEU A 85 -26.90 23.88 -0.02
CA LEU A 85 -27.78 23.60 1.10
C LEU A 85 -27.57 24.59 2.25
N VAL A 86 -26.32 24.99 2.49
CA VAL A 86 -25.93 25.81 3.63
C VAL A 86 -25.74 27.26 3.18
N ARG A 87 -26.83 28.03 3.19
CA ARG A 87 -26.84 29.43 2.72
C ARG A 87 -26.31 30.46 3.72
N GLY A 88 -26.06 30.06 4.96
CA GLY A 88 -25.68 30.97 6.04
C GLY A 88 -24.38 30.55 6.71
N ASN A 89 -23.52 31.52 7.00
CA ASN A 89 -22.33 31.30 7.81
C ASN A 89 -22.62 31.59 9.29
N VAL A 90 -22.11 30.75 10.18
CA VAL A 90 -22.21 30.97 11.63
C VAL A 90 -21.21 32.06 12.01
N LYS A 91 -21.68 33.09 12.73
CA LYS A 91 -20.79 34.15 13.23
C LYS A 91 -20.08 33.65 14.49
N ILE A 92 -18.78 33.43 14.37
CA ILE A 92 -17.91 32.96 15.45
C ILE A 92 -16.90 34.08 15.75
N PRO A 93 -16.44 34.26 17.02
CA PRO A 93 -15.36 35.20 17.32
C PRO A 93 -14.15 34.99 16.40
N PRO A 94 -13.55 36.05 15.81
CA PRO A 94 -12.55 35.91 14.75
C PRO A 94 -11.37 34.99 15.10
N THR A 95 -10.91 35.02 16.35
CA THR A 95 -9.80 34.18 16.81
C THR A 95 -10.17 32.70 16.81
N VAL A 96 -11.38 32.36 17.24
CA VAL A 96 -11.86 30.97 17.26
C VAL A 96 -12.13 30.49 15.84
N ASP A 97 -12.65 31.37 14.98
CA ASP A 97 -12.92 31.05 13.58
C ASP A 97 -11.63 30.74 12.81
N TRP A 98 -10.58 31.54 13.01
CA TRP A 98 -9.28 31.34 12.37
C TRP A 98 -8.56 30.08 12.86
N ILE A 99 -8.47 29.87 14.18
CA ILE A 99 -7.83 28.68 14.76
C ILE A 99 -8.59 27.42 14.37
N GLY A 100 -9.92 27.46 14.48
CA GLY A 100 -10.77 26.35 14.10
C GLY A 100 -10.68 26.01 12.60
N GLY A 101 -10.64 27.03 11.75
CA GLY A 101 -10.40 26.88 10.32
C GLY A 101 -9.04 26.25 10.02
N ALA A 102 -7.98 26.62 10.76
CA ALA A 102 -6.67 26.01 10.63
C ALA A 102 -6.65 24.54 11.07
N VAL A 103 -7.27 24.19 12.20
CA VAL A 103 -7.34 22.78 12.68
C VAL A 103 -8.13 21.90 11.71
N CYS A 104 -9.32 22.36 11.30
CA CYS A 104 -10.11 21.64 10.30
C CYS A 104 -9.39 21.56 8.95
N GLY A 105 -8.73 22.64 8.55
CA GLY A 105 -7.89 22.69 7.35
C GLY A 105 -6.77 21.67 7.36
N PHE A 106 -6.09 21.51 8.50
CA PHE A 106 -5.04 20.52 8.67
C PHE A 106 -5.58 19.09 8.53
N ILE A 107 -6.68 18.76 9.22
CA ILE A 107 -7.31 17.42 9.10
C ILE A 107 -7.77 17.16 7.65
N GLY A 108 -8.40 18.15 7.01
CA GLY A 108 -8.84 18.03 5.62
C GLY A 108 -7.67 17.87 4.64
N ALA A 109 -6.55 18.55 4.91
CA ALA A 109 -5.32 18.43 4.15
C ALA A 109 -4.68 17.05 4.32
N GLU A 110 -4.59 16.51 5.54
CA GLU A 110 -4.10 15.16 5.82
C GLU A 110 -4.91 14.10 5.05
N ILE A 111 -6.24 14.21 5.04
CA ILE A 111 -7.10 13.29 4.26
C ILE A 111 -6.83 13.45 2.76
N THR A 112 -6.89 14.68 2.25
CA THR A 112 -6.78 14.94 0.80
C THR A 112 -5.41 14.55 0.24
N VAL A 113 -4.34 14.97 0.91
CA VAL A 113 -2.97 14.62 0.53
C VAL A 113 -2.72 13.13 0.78
N GLY A 114 -3.30 12.55 1.84
CA GLY A 114 -3.20 11.12 2.14
C GLY A 114 -3.78 10.25 1.03
N VAL A 115 -5.01 10.52 0.59
CA VAL A 115 -5.62 9.79 -0.55
C VAL A 115 -4.81 9.98 -1.82
N LEU A 116 -4.30 11.18 -2.06
CA LEU A 116 -3.44 11.46 -3.22
C LEU A 116 -2.15 10.63 -3.18
N LEU A 117 -1.47 10.57 -2.02
CA LEU A 117 -0.26 9.76 -1.86
C LEU A 117 -0.53 8.28 -2.01
N VAL A 118 -1.60 7.77 -1.39
CA VAL A 118 -2.05 6.38 -1.56
C VAL A 118 -2.22 6.07 -3.04
N SER A 119 -2.88 6.95 -3.78
CA SER A 119 -3.10 6.77 -5.21
C SER A 119 -1.81 6.83 -6.02
N ILE A 120 -0.87 7.71 -5.67
CA ILE A 120 0.46 7.76 -6.30
C ILE A 120 1.24 6.48 -6.02
N PHE A 121 1.16 5.92 -4.82
CA PHE A 121 1.84 4.68 -4.46
C PHE A 121 1.18 3.42 -5.05
N LEU A 122 -0.09 3.49 -5.44
CA LEU A 122 -0.75 2.45 -6.24
C LEU A 122 -0.22 2.41 -7.69
N LEU A 123 0.32 3.52 -8.21
CA LEU A 123 0.92 3.53 -9.53
C LEU A 123 2.22 2.69 -9.53
N PRO A 124 2.52 1.98 -10.64
CA PRO A 124 3.74 1.20 -10.78
C PRO A 124 4.97 2.09 -11.05
N LEU A 125 5.24 3.06 -10.16
CA LEU A 125 6.38 3.99 -10.25
C LEU A 125 7.69 3.39 -9.71
N GLY A 126 7.64 2.14 -9.26
CA GLY A 126 8.73 1.47 -8.56
C GLY A 126 8.88 1.93 -7.11
N GLY A 127 9.74 1.25 -6.36
CA GLY A 127 9.91 1.51 -4.92
C GLY A 127 10.55 2.86 -4.54
N ASN A 128 10.76 3.78 -5.48
CA ASN A 128 11.34 5.11 -5.25
C ASN A 128 10.56 6.20 -5.97
N VAL A 129 9.81 7.01 -5.21
CA VAL A 129 9.02 8.13 -5.75
C VAL A 129 9.63 9.45 -5.29
N LEU A 130 10.13 10.25 -6.23
CA LEU A 130 10.77 11.55 -5.94
C LEU A 130 11.86 11.50 -4.85
N GLY A 131 12.65 10.42 -4.86
CA GLY A 131 13.72 10.21 -3.88
C GLY A 131 13.21 9.85 -2.48
N PHE A 132 11.99 9.33 -2.37
CA PHE A 132 11.46 8.72 -1.15
C PHE A 132 11.29 7.22 -1.35
N GLN A 133 11.83 6.45 -0.41
CA GLN A 133 11.64 5.02 -0.27
C GLN A 133 11.16 4.75 1.16
N ARG A 134 10.06 4.02 1.32
CA ARG A 134 9.52 3.72 2.66
C ARG A 134 10.41 2.77 3.43
N TYR A 135 11.05 1.83 2.76
CA TYR A 135 12.02 0.94 3.38
C TYR A 135 13.37 1.15 2.72
N THR A 136 14.37 1.45 3.54
CA THR A 136 15.76 1.51 3.12
C THR A 136 16.49 0.33 3.75
N ARG A 137 17.27 -0.38 2.93
CA ARG A 137 18.16 -1.44 3.40
C ARG A 137 19.24 -0.77 4.25
N ASN A 138 19.25 -1.02 5.56
CA ASN A 138 20.32 -0.55 6.42
C ASN A 138 21.47 -1.56 6.36
N GLU A 139 22.50 -1.20 5.61
CA GLU A 139 23.80 -1.87 5.65
C GLU A 139 24.63 -1.21 6.77
N SER A 140 24.31 -1.54 8.02
CA SER A 140 25.12 -1.07 9.15
C SER A 140 26.58 -1.48 8.94
N GLN A 141 27.54 -0.59 9.24
CA GLN A 141 28.99 -0.87 9.15
C GLN A 141 29.41 -2.15 9.89
N THR A 142 28.65 -2.55 10.91
CA THR A 142 28.85 -3.78 11.69
C THR A 142 28.55 -5.06 10.89
N ASN A 143 27.90 -4.95 9.73
CA ASN A 143 27.57 -6.05 8.83
C ASN A 143 28.32 -5.92 7.48
N ALA A 144 29.53 -5.36 7.49
CA ALA A 144 30.41 -5.29 6.32
C ALA A 144 30.75 -6.68 5.76
N ASP A 145 30.74 -7.70 6.61
CA ASP A 145 30.96 -9.10 6.23
C ASP A 145 29.67 -9.83 5.78
N HIS A 146 28.54 -9.12 5.72
CA HIS A 146 27.22 -9.67 5.36
C HIS A 146 26.85 -10.93 6.16
N THR A 147 27.27 -11.02 7.43
CA THR A 147 27.01 -12.14 8.34
C THR A 147 25.55 -12.20 8.78
N PHE A 148 24.86 -11.06 8.86
CA PHE A 148 23.46 -10.98 9.29
C PHE A 148 22.54 -10.59 8.13
N MET A 149 21.25 -10.97 8.23
CA MET A 149 20.25 -10.54 7.26
C MET A 149 20.14 -9.01 7.22
N PRO A 150 19.91 -8.40 6.04
CA PRO A 150 19.72 -6.96 5.95
C PRO A 150 18.49 -6.53 6.75
N GLU A 151 18.68 -5.53 7.62
CA GLU A 151 17.58 -4.90 8.33
C GLU A 151 16.96 -3.80 7.45
N PHE A 152 15.64 -3.75 7.37
CA PHE A 152 14.94 -2.70 6.64
C PHE A 152 14.45 -1.65 7.63
N GLN A 153 14.93 -0.42 7.49
CA GLN A 153 14.46 0.70 8.28
C GLN A 153 13.27 1.35 7.60
N ARG A 154 12.17 1.48 8.34
CA ARG A 154 10.96 2.17 7.88
C ARG A 154 11.16 3.68 8.00
N ALA A 155 11.06 4.38 6.87
CA ALA A 155 10.98 5.83 6.78
C ALA A 155 9.53 6.26 6.58
N GLY A 156 9.11 7.31 7.29
CA GLY A 156 7.80 7.94 7.13
C GLY A 156 7.88 9.17 6.21
N VAL A 157 6.79 9.42 5.50
CA VAL A 157 6.58 10.74 4.88
C VAL A 157 6.32 11.77 5.99
N TRP A 158 6.72 13.02 5.79
CA TRP A 158 6.40 14.08 6.76
C TRP A 158 4.89 14.20 6.95
N PHE A 159 4.47 14.35 8.21
CA PHE A 159 3.08 14.31 8.69
C PHE A 159 2.35 12.96 8.54
N MET A 160 2.92 12.02 7.78
CA MET A 160 2.35 10.67 7.53
C MET A 160 0.89 10.66 7.05
N PRO A 161 0.49 11.50 6.07
CA PRO A 161 -0.92 11.62 5.67
C PRO A 161 -1.50 10.33 5.08
N ASP A 162 -0.66 9.50 4.46
CA ASP A 162 -1.01 8.16 3.97
C ASP A 162 -1.32 7.18 5.11
N ALA A 163 -0.60 7.27 6.23
CA ALA A 163 -0.85 6.46 7.42
C ALA A 163 -2.08 6.98 8.17
N PHE A 164 -2.25 8.30 8.22
CA PHE A 164 -3.43 8.94 8.80
C PHE A 164 -4.71 8.53 8.08
N VAL A 165 -4.74 8.62 6.74
CA VAL A 165 -5.94 8.31 5.95
C VAL A 165 -6.30 6.83 6.02
N SER A 166 -5.32 5.94 5.97
CA SER A 166 -5.54 4.49 6.08
C SER A 166 -5.97 4.07 7.48
N GLY A 167 -5.38 4.67 8.52
CA GLY A 167 -5.81 4.47 9.90
C GLY A 167 -7.23 4.98 10.14
N LEU A 168 -7.57 6.16 9.62
CA LEU A 168 -8.92 6.71 9.72
C LEU A 168 -9.95 5.84 9.00
N PHE A 169 -9.64 5.36 7.79
CA PHE A 169 -10.51 4.43 7.09
C PHE A 169 -10.64 3.08 7.81
N SER A 170 -9.56 2.58 8.43
CA SER A 170 -9.60 1.37 9.27
C SER A 170 -10.59 1.53 10.43
N ILE A 171 -10.54 2.64 11.16
CA ILE A 171 -11.48 2.94 12.25
C ILE A 171 -12.92 2.97 11.74
N LEU A 172 -13.17 3.60 10.59
CA LEU A 172 -14.51 3.65 9.99
C LEU A 172 -14.99 2.27 9.54
N SER A 173 -14.11 1.49 8.92
CA SER A 173 -14.39 0.13 8.45
C SER A 173 -14.56 -0.87 9.60
N ASP A 174 -13.98 -0.63 10.77
CA ASP A 174 -14.16 -1.48 11.95
C ASP A 174 -15.43 -1.10 12.72
N GLY A 175 -15.89 0.15 12.57
CA GLY A 175 -17.06 0.70 13.24
C GLY A 175 -18.28 0.84 12.32
N SER A 176 -18.64 2.08 12.00
CA SER A 176 -19.91 2.42 11.35
C SER A 176 -20.05 1.93 9.91
N LEU A 177 -18.94 1.66 9.23
CA LEU A 177 -18.90 1.14 7.85
C LEU A 177 -18.48 -0.33 7.81
N ALA A 178 -18.64 -1.07 8.92
CA ALA A 178 -18.30 -2.48 8.98
C ALA A 178 -19.07 -3.29 7.93
N SER A 179 -18.30 -4.01 7.12
CA SER A 179 -18.78 -5.02 6.18
C SER A 179 -18.44 -6.41 6.71
N GLY A 180 -18.77 -7.46 5.95
CA GLY A 180 -18.41 -8.84 6.29
C GLY A 180 -16.90 -9.11 6.38
N THR A 181 -16.08 -8.22 5.84
CA THR A 181 -14.62 -8.25 5.96
C THR A 181 -14.15 -6.85 6.33
N ARG A 182 -13.36 -6.73 7.40
CA ARG A 182 -12.86 -5.43 7.86
C ARG A 182 -11.62 -5.03 7.08
N PHE A 183 -11.43 -3.75 6.83
CA PHE A 183 -10.25 -3.25 6.14
C PHE A 183 -8.96 -3.58 6.90
N SER A 184 -8.98 -3.45 8.24
CA SER A 184 -7.84 -3.76 9.10
C SER A 184 -7.46 -5.24 9.08
N GLU A 185 -8.43 -6.15 8.89
CA GLU A 185 -8.20 -7.61 8.77
C GLU A 185 -7.48 -7.99 7.47
N VAL A 186 -7.67 -7.22 6.40
CA VAL A 186 -7.02 -7.47 5.09
C VAL A 186 -5.74 -6.66 4.94
N TYR A 187 -5.73 -5.44 5.48
CA TYR A 187 -4.64 -4.48 5.38
C TYR A 187 -4.27 -3.89 6.75
N PRO A 188 -3.64 -4.66 7.65
CA PRO A 188 -3.24 -4.15 8.97
C PRO A 188 -2.33 -2.91 8.90
N ASP A 189 -1.40 -2.91 7.94
CA ASP A 189 -0.58 -1.74 7.59
C ASP A 189 -0.67 -1.53 6.07
N TYR A 190 -1.68 -0.76 5.66
CA TYR A 190 -1.95 -0.47 4.25
C TYR A 190 -0.79 0.28 3.57
N PRO A 191 -0.15 1.29 4.17
CA PRO A 191 0.99 1.95 3.55
C PRO A 191 2.20 1.04 3.31
N GLU A 192 2.46 0.09 4.22
CA GLU A 192 3.47 -0.95 4.02
C GLU A 192 3.09 -1.88 2.85
N TRP A 193 1.83 -2.30 2.78
CA TRP A 193 1.34 -3.10 1.67
C TRP A 193 1.48 -2.42 0.31
N LEU A 194 1.13 -1.13 0.24
CA LEU A 194 1.30 -0.32 -0.97
C LEU A 194 2.75 -0.31 -1.42
N TYR A 195 3.68 -0.09 -0.49
CA TYR A 195 5.10 -0.08 -0.81
C TYR A 195 5.56 -1.44 -1.34
N PHE A 196 5.21 -2.53 -0.67
CA PHE A 196 5.65 -3.86 -1.09
C PHE A 196 5.04 -4.31 -2.41
N THR A 197 3.77 -3.97 -2.65
CA THR A 197 3.08 -4.29 -3.91
C THR A 197 3.61 -3.44 -5.07
N GLY A 198 3.92 -2.16 -4.84
CA GLY A 198 4.50 -1.27 -5.84
C GLY A 198 6.00 -1.50 -6.12
N ASN A 199 6.72 -2.19 -5.22
CA ASN A 199 8.14 -2.50 -5.38
C ASN A 199 8.36 -3.77 -6.23
N THR A 200 8.03 -3.70 -7.50
CA THR A 200 8.14 -4.82 -8.44
C THR A 200 9.60 -5.18 -8.79
N VAL A 201 9.81 -6.34 -9.43
CA VAL A 201 11.15 -6.81 -9.83
C VAL A 201 11.77 -5.88 -10.88
N GLN A 202 10.94 -5.41 -11.83
CA GLN A 202 11.30 -4.47 -12.87
C GLN A 202 10.25 -3.36 -12.93
N ALA A 203 10.66 -2.15 -13.31
CA ALA A 203 9.75 -1.00 -13.44
C ALA A 203 8.54 -1.27 -14.37
N ASN A 204 8.70 -2.18 -15.34
CA ASN A 204 7.64 -2.55 -16.29
C ASN A 204 6.80 -3.76 -15.84
N SER A 205 7.18 -4.45 -14.76
CA SER A 205 6.41 -5.59 -14.27
C SER A 205 5.11 -5.09 -13.65
N THR A 206 4.00 -5.71 -14.03
CA THR A 206 2.69 -5.36 -13.47
C THR A 206 2.58 -5.94 -12.04
N PRO A 207 2.22 -5.14 -11.02
CA PRO A 207 2.10 -5.63 -9.64
C PRO A 207 0.86 -6.49 -9.39
N ALA A 208 -0.05 -6.54 -10.36
CA ALA A 208 -1.34 -7.22 -10.27
C ALA A 208 -1.51 -8.23 -11.42
N PRO A 209 -2.20 -9.35 -11.18
CA PRO A 209 -2.48 -10.34 -12.21
C PRO A 209 -3.36 -9.72 -13.32
N TYR A 210 -3.20 -10.19 -14.55
CA TYR A 210 -4.06 -9.75 -15.65
C TYR A 210 -5.47 -10.31 -15.50
N ARG A 211 -6.45 -9.51 -15.92
CA ARG A 211 -7.85 -9.92 -16.06
C ARG A 211 -8.35 -9.56 -17.44
N ASP A 212 -8.44 -10.54 -18.32
CA ASP A 212 -8.87 -10.32 -19.69
C ASP A 212 -9.90 -11.37 -20.13
N LYS A 213 -10.28 -11.35 -21.42
CA LYS A 213 -11.24 -12.30 -21.96
C LYS A 213 -10.73 -13.75 -21.97
N ARG A 214 -9.42 -13.96 -21.81
CA ARG A 214 -8.76 -15.27 -21.92
C ARG A 214 -8.49 -15.89 -20.55
N ALA A 215 -8.21 -15.08 -19.52
CA ALA A 215 -7.85 -15.53 -18.19
C ALA A 215 -8.37 -14.58 -17.09
N ASP A 216 -8.72 -15.16 -15.93
CA ASP A 216 -9.07 -14.42 -14.70
C ASP A 216 -8.03 -14.70 -13.61
N GLY A 217 -6.85 -14.09 -13.75
CA GLY A 217 -5.74 -14.25 -12.82
C GLY A 217 -6.05 -13.77 -11.40
N TYR A 218 -7.06 -12.92 -11.21
CA TYR A 218 -7.52 -12.51 -9.88
C TYR A 218 -8.19 -13.65 -9.12
N ARG A 219 -9.10 -14.38 -9.78
CA ARG A 219 -9.87 -15.45 -9.13
C ARG A 219 -9.20 -16.81 -9.17
N LYS A 220 -8.40 -17.05 -10.22
CA LYS A 220 -7.84 -18.37 -10.51
C LYS A 220 -6.31 -18.39 -10.55
N GLY A 221 -5.66 -17.26 -10.35
CA GLY A 221 -4.21 -17.13 -10.50
C GLY A 221 -3.39 -17.82 -9.44
N ILE A 222 -3.83 -17.74 -8.19
CA ILE A 222 -3.11 -18.25 -7.04
C ILE A 222 -4.01 -19.19 -6.25
N SER A 223 -3.48 -20.33 -5.82
CA SER A 223 -4.14 -21.18 -4.85
C SER A 223 -3.16 -21.77 -3.85
N VAL A 224 -3.54 -21.81 -2.57
CA VAL A 224 -2.75 -22.48 -1.54
C VAL A 224 -3.07 -23.98 -1.61
N THR A 225 -2.07 -24.80 -1.91
CA THR A 225 -2.24 -26.27 -2.01
C THR A 225 -1.94 -26.98 -0.72
N LYS A 226 -0.96 -26.48 0.04
CA LYS A 226 -0.56 -27.04 1.33
C LYS A 226 0.00 -25.94 2.21
N TRP A 227 -0.23 -26.05 3.51
CA TRP A 227 0.50 -25.29 4.53
C TRP A 227 0.94 -26.23 5.65
N TRP A 228 2.00 -25.87 6.37
CA TRP A 228 2.50 -26.63 7.52
C TRP A 228 3.21 -25.69 8.51
N GLU A 229 3.27 -26.10 9.77
CA GLU A 229 4.11 -25.47 10.80
C GLU A 229 5.48 -26.15 10.79
N GLU A 230 6.54 -25.36 10.62
CA GLU A 230 7.92 -25.84 10.62
C GLU A 230 8.47 -25.72 12.04
N SER A 231 8.64 -26.88 12.69
CA SER A 231 9.10 -26.95 14.09
C SER A 231 10.62 -27.09 14.21
N GLN A 232 11.28 -27.42 13.10
CA GLN A 232 12.72 -27.66 13.06
C GLN A 232 13.46 -26.46 12.46
N LEU A 233 14.75 -26.39 12.76
CA LEU A 233 15.69 -25.47 12.13
C LEU A 233 15.72 -25.78 10.62
N VAL A 234 15.53 -24.76 9.78
CA VAL A 234 15.66 -24.92 8.33
C VAL A 234 17.16 -24.88 8.03
N ASP A 235 17.75 -26.07 7.89
CA ASP A 235 19.19 -26.29 7.74
C ASP A 235 19.68 -26.14 6.29
N ASP A 236 18.78 -26.30 5.32
CA ASP A 236 19.01 -26.15 3.88
C ASP A 236 18.59 -24.78 3.32
N ALA A 237 18.34 -23.82 4.19
CA ALA A 237 18.02 -22.45 3.84
C ALA A 237 19.18 -21.78 3.12
N VAL A 238 18.91 -21.20 1.94
CA VAL A 238 19.93 -20.55 1.12
C VAL A 238 19.46 -19.17 0.68
N TYR A 239 20.29 -18.16 0.93
CA TYR A 239 19.98 -16.77 0.67
C TYR A 239 21.06 -16.09 -0.16
N ARG A 240 20.67 -15.14 -1.02
CA ARG A 240 21.60 -14.27 -1.75
C ARG A 240 21.90 -13.05 -0.87
N ARG A 241 23.08 -13.03 -0.26
CA ARG A 241 23.51 -11.94 0.64
C ARG A 241 23.86 -10.67 -0.13
N ASP A 242 24.59 -10.83 -1.23
CA ASP A 242 25.06 -9.71 -2.04
C ASP A 242 23.92 -9.16 -2.93
N VAL A 243 23.92 -7.84 -3.12
CA VAL A 243 23.10 -7.20 -4.14
C VAL A 243 23.65 -7.58 -5.52
N PRO A 244 22.82 -8.06 -6.47
CA PRO A 244 23.26 -8.26 -7.83
C PRO A 244 23.83 -6.96 -8.42
N ASP A 245 25.06 -7.01 -8.91
CA ASP A 245 25.71 -5.91 -9.63
C ASP A 245 25.91 -6.28 -11.12
N GLU A 246 26.39 -5.34 -11.93
CA GLU A 246 26.61 -5.58 -13.37
C GLU A 246 27.58 -6.75 -13.64
N LYS A 247 28.54 -6.99 -12.73
CA LYS A 247 29.58 -8.02 -12.84
C LYS A 247 29.12 -9.37 -12.26
N LYS A 248 28.25 -9.35 -11.25
CA LYS A 248 27.71 -10.47 -10.48
C LYS A 248 26.19 -10.42 -10.52
N ARG A 249 25.62 -10.69 -11.70
CA ARG A 249 24.16 -10.77 -11.89
C ARG A 249 23.50 -11.85 -11.03
N GLN A 250 24.24 -12.90 -10.68
CA GLN A 250 23.79 -14.00 -9.83
C GLN A 250 24.81 -14.21 -8.71
N PRO A 251 24.74 -13.43 -7.63
CA PRO A 251 25.63 -13.63 -6.50
C PRO A 251 25.42 -15.03 -5.89
N PRO A 252 26.48 -15.65 -5.33
CA PRO A 252 26.42 -16.99 -4.82
C PRO A 252 25.40 -17.10 -3.69
N LEU A 253 24.69 -18.23 -3.69
CA LEU A 253 23.79 -18.61 -2.63
C LEU A 253 24.60 -19.05 -1.41
N SER A 254 24.36 -18.42 -0.26
CA SER A 254 25.02 -18.76 1.01
C SER A 254 24.04 -19.53 1.91
N PRO A 255 24.42 -20.71 2.42
CA PRO A 255 23.64 -21.39 3.44
C PRO A 255 23.44 -20.49 4.66
N GLN A 256 22.24 -20.52 5.22
CA GLN A 256 21.92 -19.75 6.41
C GLN A 256 20.91 -20.50 7.25
N GLU A 257 21.31 -20.92 8.45
CA GLU A 257 20.38 -21.49 9.41
C GLU A 257 19.29 -20.47 9.75
N PHE A 258 18.03 -20.86 9.58
CA PHE A 258 16.89 -20.04 9.94
C PHE A 258 16.15 -20.67 11.12
N THR A 259 16.08 -19.93 12.22
CA THR A 259 15.31 -20.28 13.41
C THR A 259 14.22 -19.23 13.64
N ALA A 260 13.07 -19.68 14.14
CA ALA A 260 12.04 -18.74 14.55
C ALA A 260 12.57 -17.87 15.69
N THR A 261 12.32 -16.56 15.63
CA THR A 261 12.52 -15.69 16.79
C THR A 261 11.68 -16.21 17.96
N ALA A 262 12.16 -16.08 19.19
CA ALA A 262 11.40 -16.46 20.38
C ALA A 262 9.97 -15.88 20.34
N GLY A 263 8.96 -16.74 20.50
CA GLY A 263 7.54 -16.39 20.40
C GLY A 263 6.92 -16.55 19.01
N ASN A 264 7.72 -16.66 17.95
CA ASN A 264 7.24 -16.84 16.60
C ASN A 264 7.27 -18.31 16.18
N LYS A 265 6.43 -18.64 15.18
CA LYS A 265 6.39 -19.94 14.51
C LYS A 265 6.79 -19.79 13.06
N LEU A 266 7.45 -20.80 12.49
CA LEU A 266 7.69 -20.86 11.06
C LEU A 266 6.49 -21.51 10.38
N ILE A 267 5.97 -20.85 9.35
CA ILE A 267 4.86 -21.36 8.55
C ILE A 267 5.35 -21.55 7.12
N GLY A 268 5.33 -22.79 6.66
CA GLY A 268 5.56 -23.15 5.27
C GLY A 268 4.26 -23.13 4.49
N VAL A 269 4.25 -22.49 3.32
CA VAL A 269 3.09 -22.44 2.43
C VAL A 269 3.52 -22.83 1.02
N ARG A 270 2.82 -23.80 0.44
CA ARG A 270 2.94 -24.15 -0.98
C ARG A 270 1.81 -23.49 -1.75
N VAL A 271 2.20 -22.60 -2.65
CA VAL A 271 1.29 -21.88 -3.54
C VAL A 271 1.44 -22.45 -4.95
N ASP A 272 0.32 -22.76 -5.57
CA ASP A 272 0.22 -23.08 -7.00
C ASP A 272 -0.05 -21.78 -7.76
N LEU A 273 0.83 -21.46 -8.72
CA LEU A 273 0.76 -20.28 -9.56
C LEU A 273 0.31 -20.73 -10.94
N ARG A 274 -0.87 -20.27 -11.36
CA ARG A 274 -1.45 -20.65 -12.65
C ARG A 274 -1.06 -19.65 -13.73
N ASP A 275 -0.91 -20.14 -14.95
CA ASP A 275 -0.65 -19.35 -16.17
C ASP A 275 -1.60 -18.16 -16.34
N ASP A 276 -2.84 -18.28 -15.84
CA ASP A 276 -3.84 -17.21 -15.83
C ASP A 276 -3.37 -15.93 -15.11
N SER A 277 -2.40 -16.03 -14.20
CA SER A 277 -1.79 -14.92 -13.46
C SER A 277 -0.34 -14.62 -13.84
N ALA A 278 0.19 -15.34 -14.81
CA ALA A 278 1.53 -15.11 -15.29
C ALA A 278 1.61 -13.80 -16.09
N ASP A 279 2.76 -13.13 -16.02
CA ASP A 279 3.08 -12.08 -16.96
C ASP A 279 3.30 -12.71 -18.34
N ARG A 280 2.75 -12.07 -19.37
CA ARG A 280 2.75 -12.60 -20.73
C ARG A 280 3.90 -11.96 -21.49
N ASP A 281 5.12 -12.46 -21.26
CA ASP A 281 6.29 -11.99 -21.98
C ASP A 281 6.62 -12.91 -23.17
N ARG A 282 6.51 -12.38 -24.39
CA ARG A 282 6.95 -13.04 -25.64
C ARG A 282 6.44 -14.47 -25.85
N GLY A 283 5.23 -14.77 -25.36
CA GLY A 283 4.61 -16.10 -25.51
C GLY A 283 4.94 -17.09 -24.39
N ASN A 284 5.73 -16.69 -23.39
CA ASN A 284 5.95 -17.45 -22.17
C ASN A 284 5.11 -16.89 -21.02
N SER A 285 4.63 -17.78 -20.17
CA SER A 285 4.01 -17.45 -18.87
C SER A 285 5.12 -17.38 -17.82
N VAL A 286 5.41 -16.19 -17.31
CA VAL A 286 6.42 -16.01 -16.25
C VAL A 286 5.81 -15.31 -15.04
N HIS A 287 6.01 -15.86 -13.85
CA HIS A 287 5.64 -15.19 -12.60
C HIS A 287 6.81 -14.36 -12.07
N LEU A 288 6.63 -13.04 -12.06
CA LEU A 288 7.63 -12.09 -11.58
C LEU A 288 7.10 -11.37 -10.35
N PHE A 289 7.56 -11.77 -9.17
CA PHE A 289 7.25 -11.06 -7.93
C PHE A 289 8.44 -11.09 -6.98
N ARG A 290 8.49 -10.10 -6.09
CA ARG A 290 9.41 -10.13 -4.96
C ARG A 290 8.77 -10.91 -3.81
N PRO A 291 9.56 -11.59 -2.96
CA PRO A 291 9.04 -12.24 -1.76
C PRO A 291 8.20 -11.29 -0.89
N THR A 292 8.57 -10.01 -0.83
CA THR A 292 7.84 -8.98 -0.08
C THR A 292 6.42 -8.72 -0.58
N MET A 293 6.09 -9.06 -1.84
CA MET A 293 4.74 -8.96 -2.39
C MET A 293 3.80 -10.05 -1.84
N ILE A 294 4.37 -11.10 -1.26
CA ILE A 294 3.63 -12.13 -0.53
C ILE A 294 3.67 -11.77 0.94
N ARG A 295 2.52 -11.82 1.59
CA ARG A 295 2.38 -11.65 3.03
C ARG A 295 1.40 -12.66 3.58
N ILE A 296 1.60 -13.02 4.84
CA ILE A 296 0.60 -13.71 5.64
C ILE A 296 -0.07 -12.64 6.48
N VAL A 297 -1.40 -12.62 6.45
CA VAL A 297 -2.20 -11.75 7.30
C VAL A 297 -2.90 -12.64 8.32
N GLY A 298 -2.87 -12.23 9.57
CA GLY A 298 -3.42 -12.98 10.68
C GLY A 298 -3.74 -12.07 11.85
N ASP A 299 -3.92 -12.69 13.01
CA ASP A 299 -4.22 -12.00 14.26
C ASP A 299 -3.11 -12.31 15.28
N GLU A 300 -2.56 -11.27 15.89
CA GLU A 300 -1.62 -11.32 17.00
C GLU A 300 -2.28 -10.65 18.22
N ASP A 301 -2.63 -11.44 19.23
CA ASP A 301 -3.26 -10.98 20.48
C ASP A 301 -4.56 -10.16 20.29
N GLY A 302 -5.40 -10.54 19.32
CA GLY A 302 -6.65 -9.86 18.98
C GLY A 302 -6.47 -8.62 18.11
N ARG A 303 -5.29 -8.44 17.51
CA ARG A 303 -4.96 -7.33 16.61
C ARG A 303 -4.54 -7.89 15.25
N PRO A 304 -5.15 -7.41 14.16
CA PRO A 304 -4.69 -7.75 12.82
C PRO A 304 -3.19 -7.42 12.66
N ALA A 305 -2.45 -8.37 12.13
CA ALA A 305 -1.02 -8.26 11.88
C ALA A 305 -0.68 -8.84 10.51
N GLN A 306 0.38 -8.33 9.89
CA GLN A 306 0.87 -8.83 8.61
C GLN A 306 2.37 -9.14 8.69
N TYR A 307 2.77 -10.21 8.02
CA TYR A 307 4.15 -10.66 7.99
C TYR A 307 4.57 -10.86 6.53
N PRO A 308 5.51 -10.05 6.00
CA PRO A 308 6.01 -10.23 4.65
C PRO A 308 6.81 -11.54 4.55
N ALA A 309 6.65 -12.25 3.43
CA ALA A 309 7.39 -13.48 3.20
C ALA A 309 8.88 -13.19 3.05
N ARG A 310 9.69 -14.02 3.68
CA ARG A 310 11.15 -14.03 3.51
C ARG A 310 11.51 -15.20 2.62
N ALA A 311 12.25 -14.94 1.55
CA ALA A 311 12.78 -16.02 0.73
C ALA A 311 13.89 -16.72 1.48
N VAL A 312 13.67 -17.97 1.85
CA VAL A 312 14.63 -18.83 2.57
C VAL A 312 15.17 -19.94 1.65
N ARG A 313 14.48 -20.23 0.52
CA ARG A 313 14.91 -21.23 -0.47
C ARG A 313 14.45 -20.82 -1.87
N ALA A 314 15.39 -20.68 -2.81
CA ALA A 314 15.12 -20.52 -4.23
C ALA A 314 15.76 -21.68 -5.00
N ALA A 315 15.32 -22.91 -4.72
CA ALA A 315 15.59 -24.02 -5.61
C ALA A 315 14.54 -23.95 -6.73
N PHE A 316 14.89 -23.33 -7.86
CA PHE A 316 14.19 -23.65 -9.10
C PHE A 316 14.47 -25.13 -9.34
N SER A 317 13.44 -25.97 -9.39
CA SER A 317 13.66 -27.32 -9.91
C SER A 317 14.01 -27.15 -11.39
N ASP A 318 15.27 -27.36 -11.74
CA ASP A 318 15.68 -27.60 -13.12
C ASP A 318 15.03 -28.93 -13.57
N GLY A 319 13.75 -28.88 -13.93
CA GLY A 319 12.97 -30.06 -14.26
C GLY A 319 11.51 -29.73 -14.53
N GLY A 320 11.22 -29.43 -15.80
CA GLY A 320 9.87 -29.22 -16.34
C GLY A 320 9.91 -28.44 -17.64
#